data_AF-A0A316A7R3-F1
#
_entry.id   AF-A0A316A7R3-F1
#
_cell.length_a   1.000
_cell.length_b   1.000
_cell.length_c   1.000
_cell.angle_alpha   90.00
_cell.angle_beta   90.00
_cell.angle_gamma   90.00
#
_symmetry.space_group_name_H-M   'P 1'
#
loop_
_entity.id
_entity.type
_entity.pdbx_description
1 polymer ?
#
loop_
_entity_poly.entity_id
_entity_poly.type
_entity_poly.pdbx_seq_one_letter_code
_entity_poly.pdbx_strand_id
1 'polypeptide(L)'
;MSRHRAPSPVTRRGALVAGAAWVAGAFAASSGVGARPPSTATPLSASSEQLTAVQVQDPPPASGQLSATAPPTTSATEAPPSPSQTPSATTSPTPNATNAASSTTALDRSAHSTTDAASPWVVVNKQHPVTPLDYEPAQIVKVAGERVSAAAAPDLEALLQHSRDDGVALTLVSGFRDYEYQAQVHRRSVARNGQAGADRYSARAGHSEHQTGLAVDFSSADGRATLSPRFARTDEGLWLAEHAGGHGWLLRYTEADQAVTGYNPEPWHFRWVGVELTTAMAQAGVATLEEFFGVSGGAQYA
;
A
#
# COMPACT_ATOMS: atom_id res chain seq x y z
N MET A 1 36.69 42.91 -45.70
CA MET A 1 36.04 41.62 -46.02
C MET A 1 36.57 40.55 -45.07
N SER A 2 35.83 40.21 -44.02
CA SER A 2 36.10 39.01 -43.21
C SER A 2 34.76 38.49 -42.72
N ARG A 3 34.46 37.25 -43.09
CA ARG A 3 33.15 36.62 -42.97
C ARG A 3 32.98 36.05 -41.56
N HIS A 4 31.85 36.36 -40.93
CA HIS A 4 31.36 35.71 -39.73
C HIS A 4 31.14 34.21 -39.97
N ARG A 5 31.63 33.37 -39.06
CA ARG A 5 31.33 31.94 -39.00
C ARG A 5 30.46 31.70 -37.76
N ALA A 6 29.20 31.33 -37.98
CA ALA A 6 28.27 30.96 -36.92
C ALA A 6 28.60 29.54 -36.38
N PRO A 7 28.42 29.28 -35.07
CA PRO A 7 28.49 27.92 -34.53
C PRO A 7 27.18 27.15 -34.76
N SER A 8 27.30 25.85 -35.07
CA SER A 8 26.22 24.89 -35.28
C SER A 8 25.47 24.54 -33.98
N PRO A 9 24.18 24.16 -34.05
CA PRO A 9 23.41 23.82 -32.85
C PRO A 9 23.76 22.42 -32.34
N VAL A 10 24.09 22.32 -31.05
CA VAL A 10 24.20 21.07 -30.30
C VAL A 10 22.79 20.58 -29.99
N THR A 11 22.44 19.42 -30.54
CA THR A 11 21.18 18.73 -30.28
C THR A 11 21.21 18.16 -28.85
N ARG A 12 20.45 18.77 -27.92
CA ARG A 12 20.18 18.18 -26.60
C ARG A 12 19.20 17.02 -26.79
N ARG A 13 19.69 15.78 -26.72
CA ARG A 13 18.85 14.61 -26.46
C ARG A 13 18.39 14.70 -25.01
N GLY A 14 17.07 14.79 -24.81
CA GLY A 14 16.47 14.66 -23.49
C GLY A 14 16.79 13.29 -22.90
N ALA A 15 17.35 13.27 -21.70
CA ALA A 15 17.43 12.07 -20.89
C ALA A 15 16.05 11.85 -20.27
N LEU A 16 15.30 10.91 -20.83
CA LEU A 16 14.18 10.27 -20.15
C LEU A 16 14.77 9.50 -18.96
N VAL A 17 14.42 9.90 -17.74
CA VAL A 17 14.58 9.06 -16.57
C VAL A 17 13.52 7.97 -16.71
N ALA A 18 13.96 6.78 -17.09
CA ALA A 18 13.11 5.60 -17.18
C ALA A 18 12.69 5.20 -15.76
N GLY A 19 11.37 5.22 -15.52
CA GLY A 19 10.77 4.57 -14.37
C GLY A 19 11.13 3.09 -14.34
N ALA A 20 11.46 2.59 -13.16
CA ALA A 20 11.72 1.18 -12.93
C ALA A 20 10.43 0.37 -13.19
N ALA A 21 10.36 -0.25 -14.36
CA ALA A 21 9.33 -1.21 -14.69
C ALA A 21 9.60 -2.51 -13.93
N TRP A 22 8.68 -2.89 -13.04
CA TRP A 22 8.65 -4.23 -12.46
C TRP A 22 8.31 -5.24 -13.58
N VAL A 23 9.24 -6.14 -13.87
CA VAL A 23 9.06 -7.21 -14.85
C VAL A 23 8.24 -8.34 -14.22
N ALA A 24 7.00 -8.51 -14.68
CA ALA A 24 6.20 -9.71 -14.42
C ALA A 24 6.75 -10.89 -15.25
N GLY A 25 7.33 -11.89 -14.58
CA GLY A 25 7.83 -13.11 -15.21
C GLY A 25 6.70 -14.09 -15.56
N ALA A 26 6.62 -14.47 -16.84
CA ALA A 26 5.67 -15.45 -17.37
C ALA A 26 6.13 -16.91 -17.16
N PHE A 27 5.17 -17.77 -16.80
CA PHE A 27 5.31 -19.22 -16.69
C PHE A 27 5.53 -19.89 -18.06
N ALA A 28 6.51 -20.80 -18.14
CA ALA A 28 6.60 -21.80 -19.21
C ALA A 28 6.64 -23.20 -18.60
N ALA A 29 5.58 -23.97 -18.83
CA ALA A 29 5.51 -25.39 -18.51
C ALA A 29 6.32 -26.20 -19.54
N SER A 30 7.04 -27.23 -19.08
CA SER A 30 7.54 -28.28 -19.95
C SER A 30 7.21 -29.65 -19.35
N SER A 31 6.52 -30.45 -20.15
CA SER A 31 6.18 -31.84 -19.90
C SER A 31 7.34 -32.73 -20.32
N GLY A 32 7.70 -33.72 -19.49
CA GLY A 32 8.70 -34.74 -19.83
C GLY A 32 8.45 -36.03 -19.06
N VAL A 33 8.26 -37.12 -19.81
CA VAL A 33 7.74 -38.43 -19.41
C VAL A 33 8.88 -39.46 -19.19
N GLY A 34 8.68 -40.41 -18.27
CA GLY A 34 9.33 -41.74 -18.22
C GLY A 34 10.48 -41.85 -17.20
N ALA A 35 10.69 -42.93 -16.43
CA ALA A 35 10.11 -44.26 -16.37
C ALA A 35 10.41 -44.90 -14.98
N ARG A 36 9.56 -45.85 -14.55
CA ARG A 36 9.74 -46.79 -13.40
C ARG A 36 10.41 -48.09 -13.92
N PRO A 37 10.95 -49.03 -13.11
CA PRO A 37 10.16 -49.91 -12.21
C PRO A 37 10.96 -50.42 -10.95
N PRO A 38 10.69 -51.60 -10.31
CA PRO A 38 9.82 -51.72 -9.12
C PRO A 38 10.41 -52.54 -7.93
N SER A 39 9.74 -52.52 -6.76
CA SER A 39 9.49 -53.68 -5.87
C SER A 39 8.67 -53.25 -4.63
N THR A 40 7.41 -53.68 -4.45
CA THR A 40 6.88 -54.75 -3.54
C THR A 40 7.23 -54.52 -2.05
N ALA A 41 6.32 -54.39 -1.07
CA ALA A 41 5.04 -55.07 -0.84
C ALA A 41 4.08 -54.32 0.16
N THR A 42 2.78 -54.30 -0.19
CA THR A 42 1.48 -54.61 0.51
C THR A 42 1.24 -54.39 2.04
N PRO A 43 -0.03 -54.37 2.54
CA PRO A 43 -0.75 -53.15 2.93
C PRO A 43 -1.36 -53.18 4.35
N LEU A 44 -1.99 -52.09 4.79
CA LEU A 44 -3.09 -52.11 5.78
C LEU A 44 -4.11 -51.01 5.46
N SER A 45 -5.38 -51.43 5.40
CA SER A 45 -6.58 -50.67 5.04
C SER A 45 -6.98 -49.59 6.04
N ALA A 46 -7.51 -48.47 5.54
CA ALA A 46 -8.80 -47.92 5.97
C ALA A 46 -9.34 -46.88 4.96
N SER A 47 -10.61 -47.05 4.63
CA SER A 47 -11.55 -46.35 3.74
C SER A 47 -11.46 -44.81 3.72
N SER A 48 -11.41 -44.18 2.53
CA SER A 48 -12.55 -43.66 1.76
C SER A 48 -13.51 -42.78 2.55
N GLU A 49 -13.48 -41.47 2.32
CA GLU A 49 -14.59 -40.74 1.70
C GLU A 49 -14.07 -39.54 0.89
N GLN A 50 -14.52 -39.47 -0.36
CA GLN A 50 -14.44 -38.32 -1.25
C GLN A 50 -15.45 -37.26 -0.79
N LEU A 51 -15.03 -36.00 -0.64
CA LEU A 51 -15.94 -34.87 -0.70
C LEU A 51 -15.31 -33.74 -1.53
N THR A 52 -15.75 -33.70 -2.79
CA THR A 52 -16.09 -32.54 -3.62
C THR A 52 -15.57 -31.16 -3.22
N ALA A 53 -14.94 -30.52 -4.22
CA ALA A 53 -14.79 -29.08 -4.33
C ALA A 53 -16.12 -28.33 -4.13
N VAL A 54 -16.12 -27.26 -3.33
CA VAL A 54 -17.15 -26.22 -3.35
C VAL A 54 -16.49 -24.83 -3.28
N GLN A 55 -17.16 -23.92 -3.96
CA GLN A 55 -16.74 -22.63 -4.47
C GLN A 55 -16.49 -21.51 -3.45
N VAL A 56 -15.77 -20.52 -3.99
CA VAL A 56 -15.85 -19.06 -3.75
C VAL A 56 -17.30 -18.56 -3.54
N GLN A 57 -17.46 -17.55 -2.65
CA GLN A 57 -18.59 -16.57 -2.44
C GLN A 57 -18.99 -16.52 -0.95
N ASP A 58 -19.32 -15.42 -0.25
CA ASP A 58 -19.53 -13.98 -0.47
C ASP A 58 -19.39 -13.27 0.93
N PRO A 59 -19.20 -11.93 1.02
CA PRO A 59 -19.35 -11.19 2.27
C PRO A 59 -20.83 -10.98 2.68
N PRO A 60 -21.12 -10.73 3.98
CA PRO A 60 -22.49 -10.61 4.50
C PRO A 60 -23.24 -9.35 4.03
N PRO A 61 -24.60 -9.35 4.06
CA PRO A 61 -25.41 -8.33 3.41
C PRO A 61 -25.46 -7.00 4.17
N ALA A 62 -25.36 -5.90 3.43
CA ALA A 62 -25.85 -4.59 3.85
C ALA A 62 -27.36 -4.48 3.53
N SER A 63 -28.17 -4.35 4.57
CA SER A 63 -29.60 -4.06 4.45
C SER A 63 -29.83 -2.55 4.33
N GLY A 64 -30.56 -2.13 3.29
CA GLY A 64 -31.12 -0.78 3.18
C GLY A 64 -31.46 -0.35 1.76
N GLN A 65 -32.55 -0.86 1.18
CA GLN A 65 -33.24 -0.22 0.04
C GLN A 65 -34.09 0.96 0.53
N LEU A 66 -34.28 2.05 -0.22
CA LEU A 66 -35.33 2.32 -1.24
C LEU A 66 -35.18 3.85 -1.57
N SER A 67 -35.56 4.47 -2.68
CA SER A 67 -36.11 4.15 -4.00
C SER A 67 -35.99 5.43 -4.84
N ALA A 68 -35.92 5.28 -6.16
CA ALA A 68 -35.87 6.36 -7.15
C ALA A 68 -37.24 6.98 -7.44
N THR A 69 -37.27 8.29 -7.76
CA THR A 69 -38.24 8.87 -8.71
C THR A 69 -37.71 10.17 -9.35
N ALA A 70 -37.78 10.25 -10.68
CA ALA A 70 -37.76 11.46 -11.51
C ALA A 70 -38.74 11.21 -12.69
N PRO A 71 -39.10 12.15 -13.60
CA PRO A 71 -38.92 13.61 -13.69
C PRO A 71 -40.28 14.34 -13.96
N PRO A 72 -40.38 15.59 -14.49
CA PRO A 72 -40.14 15.88 -15.92
C PRO A 72 -39.50 17.24 -16.31
N THR A 73 -38.97 17.20 -17.53
CA THR A 73 -38.58 18.16 -18.58
C THR A 73 -39.12 19.61 -18.58
N THR A 74 -38.25 20.58 -18.92
CA THR A 74 -38.47 21.58 -20.00
C THR A 74 -37.16 22.21 -20.49
N SER A 75 -37.11 22.45 -21.80
CA SER A 75 -35.98 22.86 -22.62
C SER A 75 -35.76 24.38 -22.72
N ALA A 76 -34.55 24.72 -23.19
CA ALA A 76 -34.18 25.78 -24.14
C ALA A 76 -33.33 26.93 -23.58
N THR A 77 -32.10 27.09 -24.12
CA THR A 77 -31.70 28.24 -24.97
C THR A 77 -30.20 28.17 -25.29
N GLU A 78 -29.93 27.93 -26.58
CA GLU A 78 -28.99 28.62 -27.50
C GLU A 78 -27.58 29.08 -27.08
N ALA A 79 -26.62 28.82 -27.99
CA ALA A 79 -25.18 29.07 -27.89
C ALA A 79 -24.74 30.33 -28.72
N PRO A 80 -23.44 30.66 -28.89
CA PRO A 80 -22.83 31.94 -28.51
C PRO A 80 -22.48 32.86 -29.69
N PRO A 81 -21.80 33.99 -29.45
CA PRO A 81 -20.48 34.14 -30.08
C PRO A 81 -19.37 34.78 -29.22
N SER A 82 -18.13 34.40 -29.55
CA SER A 82 -16.85 35.02 -29.18
C SER A 82 -16.48 36.13 -30.19
N PRO A 83 -15.61 37.10 -29.85
CA PRO A 83 -14.23 36.93 -30.32
C PRO A 83 -13.11 37.44 -29.38
N SER A 84 -12.00 36.70 -29.44
CA SER A 84 -10.58 37.08 -29.46
C SER A 84 -10.13 38.46 -28.94
N GLN A 85 -9.26 38.44 -27.93
CA GLN A 85 -8.12 39.35 -27.81
C GLN A 85 -6.85 38.55 -27.43
N THR A 86 -5.78 38.72 -28.21
CA THR A 86 -4.41 38.21 -27.98
C THR A 86 -3.54 39.33 -27.33
N PRO A 87 -2.29 39.10 -26.87
CA PRO A 87 -1.86 39.42 -25.51
C PRO A 87 -0.90 40.62 -25.43
N SER A 88 -0.89 41.29 -24.29
CA SER A 88 0.15 42.29 -23.96
C SER A 88 1.29 41.65 -23.17
N ALA A 89 2.51 41.95 -23.61
CA ALA A 89 3.80 41.52 -23.06
C ALA A 89 4.18 42.24 -21.75
N THR A 90 5.32 41.79 -21.15
CA THR A 90 6.15 42.44 -20.11
C THR A 90 5.89 41.88 -18.70
N THR A 91 6.80 41.30 -17.90
CA THR A 91 8.25 41.02 -17.91
C THR A 91 8.50 39.94 -16.84
N SER A 92 9.33 38.92 -17.15
CA SER A 92 9.78 37.89 -16.21
C SER A 92 11.18 38.23 -15.68
N PRO A 93 11.46 38.20 -14.35
CA PRO A 93 12.81 38.30 -13.84
C PRO A 93 13.50 36.92 -13.84
N THR A 94 14.70 36.88 -14.40
CA THR A 94 15.62 35.74 -14.46
C THR A 94 15.94 35.18 -13.06
N PRO A 95 15.81 33.87 -12.80
CA PRO A 95 16.39 33.27 -11.60
C PRO A 95 17.88 33.01 -11.84
N ASN A 96 18.69 33.65 -10.99
CA ASN A 96 20.13 33.47 -10.90
C ASN A 96 20.43 32.00 -10.54
N ALA A 97 21.15 31.28 -11.39
CA ALA A 97 21.58 29.92 -11.14
C ALA A 97 22.74 29.93 -10.14
N THR A 98 22.42 29.79 -8.86
CA THR A 98 23.40 29.46 -7.82
C THR A 98 23.38 27.95 -7.60
N ASN A 99 24.53 27.31 -7.84
CA ASN A 99 24.84 25.92 -7.51
C ASN A 99 24.21 25.47 -6.19
N ALA A 100 23.16 24.65 -6.26
CA ALA A 100 22.77 23.77 -5.16
C ALA A 100 23.56 22.47 -5.33
N ALA A 101 24.71 22.40 -4.66
CA ALA A 101 25.41 21.14 -4.46
C ALA A 101 24.51 20.21 -3.66
N SER A 102 24.01 19.15 -4.31
CA SER A 102 23.30 18.04 -3.67
C SER A 102 24.23 17.36 -2.67
N SER A 103 24.10 17.74 -1.40
CA SER A 103 24.67 17.02 -0.28
C SER A 103 23.55 16.15 0.28
N THR A 104 23.46 14.90 -0.21
CA THR A 104 22.53 13.91 0.36
C THR A 104 23.12 13.44 1.69
N THR A 105 22.84 14.16 2.77
CA THR A 105 23.07 13.63 4.12
C THR A 105 22.21 12.39 4.29
N ALA A 106 22.83 11.23 4.50
CA ALA A 106 22.11 9.99 4.76
C ALA A 106 21.26 10.14 6.03
N LEU A 107 20.02 9.61 6.01
CA LEU A 107 19.10 9.61 7.15
C LEU A 107 19.75 8.96 8.37
N ASP A 108 19.65 9.61 9.53
CA ASP A 108 19.98 8.99 10.81
C ASP A 108 18.92 7.95 11.18
N ARG A 109 19.26 6.66 11.02
CA ARG A 109 18.37 5.53 11.32
C ARG A 109 18.04 5.39 12.81
N SER A 110 18.68 6.17 13.69
CA SER A 110 18.42 6.21 15.13
C SER A 110 17.59 7.41 15.59
N ALA A 111 17.15 8.27 14.65
CA ALA A 111 16.38 9.48 14.96
C ALA A 111 15.04 9.18 15.67
N HIS A 112 14.45 8.01 15.41
CA HIS A 112 13.28 7.52 16.11
C HIS A 112 13.46 6.06 16.54
N SER A 113 12.82 5.70 17.66
CA SER A 113 12.89 4.36 18.23
C SER A 113 12.15 3.34 17.36
N THR A 114 12.70 2.13 17.22
CA THR A 114 12.02 1.01 16.54
C THR A 114 11.20 0.15 17.50
N THR A 115 11.22 0.42 18.81
CA THR A 115 10.57 -0.42 19.83
C THR A 115 9.57 0.34 20.71
N ASP A 116 9.67 1.67 20.77
CA ASP A 116 8.70 2.50 21.49
C ASP A 116 7.40 2.57 20.69
N ALA A 117 6.28 2.12 21.27
CA ALA A 117 4.98 2.08 20.61
C ALA A 117 4.48 3.45 20.13
N ALA A 118 4.93 4.55 20.74
CA ALA A 118 4.59 5.91 20.31
C ALA A 118 5.47 6.46 19.17
N SER A 119 6.52 5.74 18.79
CA SER A 119 7.43 6.18 17.75
C SER A 119 6.81 6.03 16.35
N PRO A 120 7.00 7.01 15.44
CA PRO A 120 6.60 6.85 14.05
C PRO A 120 7.30 5.66 13.36
N TRP A 121 8.49 5.29 13.84
CA TRP A 121 9.32 4.22 13.26
C TRP A 121 9.24 2.90 14.04
N VAL A 122 8.28 2.76 14.96
CA VAL A 122 8.08 1.49 15.68
C VAL A 122 7.92 0.33 14.70
N VAL A 123 8.67 -0.75 14.87
CA VAL A 123 8.48 -1.96 14.08
C VAL A 123 7.65 -2.93 14.90
N VAL A 124 6.44 -3.19 14.42
CA VAL A 124 5.53 -4.17 15.02
C VAL A 124 5.38 -5.32 14.04
N ASN A 125 5.74 -6.52 14.47
CA ASN A 125 5.61 -7.74 13.67
C ASN A 125 5.57 -8.96 14.61
N LYS A 126 5.72 -10.18 14.09
CA LYS A 126 5.65 -11.41 14.89
C LYS A 126 6.76 -11.56 15.93
N GLN A 127 7.89 -10.89 15.72
CA GLN A 127 9.05 -10.89 16.63
C GLN A 127 9.04 -9.70 17.59
N HIS A 128 8.40 -8.58 17.20
CA HIS A 128 8.35 -7.33 17.97
C HIS A 128 6.89 -6.96 18.29
N PRO A 129 6.37 -7.32 19.48
CA PRO A 129 5.05 -6.88 19.90
C PRO A 129 5.03 -5.40 20.28
N VAL A 130 3.86 -4.78 20.15
CA VAL A 130 3.53 -3.50 20.78
C VAL A 130 3.76 -3.62 22.28
N THR A 131 4.57 -2.71 22.82
CA THR A 131 4.91 -2.69 24.25
C THR A 131 4.65 -1.29 24.81
N PRO A 132 3.83 -1.16 25.87
CA PRO A 132 3.07 -2.23 26.53
C PRO A 132 1.90 -2.77 25.68
N LEU A 133 1.38 -3.96 25.99
CA LEU A 133 0.34 -4.64 25.18
C LEU A 133 -1.00 -3.87 25.18
N ASP A 134 -1.25 -3.05 26.19
CA ASP A 134 -2.42 -2.17 26.30
C ASP A 134 -2.15 -0.76 25.76
N TYR A 135 -1.03 -0.55 25.06
CA TYR A 135 -0.72 0.73 24.43
C TYR A 135 -1.85 1.17 23.49
N GLU A 136 -2.23 2.43 23.64
CA GLU A 136 -3.05 3.18 22.70
C GLU A 136 -2.36 4.53 22.38
N PRO A 137 -2.49 5.04 21.15
CA PRO A 137 -1.95 6.36 20.82
C PRO A 137 -2.57 7.47 21.68
N ALA A 138 -1.72 8.41 22.12
CA ALA A 138 -2.13 9.50 22.99
C ALA A 138 -3.26 10.37 22.39
N GLN A 139 -3.30 10.49 21.05
CA GLN A 139 -4.36 11.19 20.34
C GLN A 139 -4.78 10.38 19.11
N ILE A 140 -6.07 10.01 19.09
CA ILE A 140 -6.73 9.38 17.95
C ILE A 140 -7.73 10.37 17.35
N VAL A 141 -7.69 10.54 16.04
CA VAL A 141 -8.62 11.39 15.27
C VAL A 141 -9.34 10.56 14.21
N LYS A 142 -10.41 11.11 13.62
CA LYS A 142 -11.14 10.45 12.53
C LYS A 142 -10.76 11.06 11.19
N VAL A 143 -10.30 10.24 10.25
CA VAL A 143 -10.04 10.61 8.86
C VAL A 143 -10.82 9.66 7.95
N ALA A 144 -11.64 10.20 7.06
CA ALA A 144 -12.50 9.43 6.15
C ALA A 144 -13.33 8.32 6.83
N GLY A 145 -13.79 8.57 8.08
CA GLY A 145 -14.61 7.63 8.85
C GLY A 145 -13.82 6.67 9.75
N GLU A 146 -12.52 6.48 9.50
CA GLU A 146 -11.65 5.60 10.28
C GLU A 146 -10.88 6.35 11.36
N ARG A 147 -10.58 5.66 12.46
CA ARG A 147 -9.74 6.19 13.55
C ARG A 147 -8.27 6.04 13.18
N VAL A 148 -7.44 7.06 13.36
CA VAL A 148 -5.98 7.00 13.13
C VAL A 148 -5.24 7.82 14.18
N SER A 149 -3.95 7.57 14.36
CA SER A 149 -3.09 8.43 15.18
C SER A 149 -3.08 9.84 14.61
N ALA A 150 -3.17 10.85 15.49
CA ALA A 150 -3.08 12.26 15.09
C ALA A 150 -1.75 12.58 14.36
N ALA A 151 -0.69 11.81 14.60
CA ALA A 151 0.59 11.98 13.91
C ALA A 151 0.51 11.66 12.40
N ALA A 152 -0.28 10.64 12.01
CA ALA A 152 -0.41 10.20 10.63
C ALA A 152 -1.54 10.91 9.87
N ALA A 153 -2.45 11.58 10.59
CA ALA A 153 -3.65 12.17 10.01
C ALA A 153 -3.38 13.23 8.92
N PRO A 154 -2.45 14.20 9.08
CA PRO A 154 -2.20 15.21 8.05
C PRO A 154 -1.72 14.59 6.73
N ASP A 155 -0.84 13.60 6.80
CA ASP A 155 -0.30 12.91 5.64
C ASP A 155 -1.34 11.99 4.99
N LEU A 156 -2.25 11.39 5.77
CA LEU A 156 -3.39 10.66 5.25
C LEU A 156 -4.36 11.59 4.49
N GLU A 157 -4.67 12.75 5.07
CA GLU A 157 -5.54 13.74 4.45
C GLU A 157 -4.94 14.27 3.14
N ALA A 158 -3.62 14.53 3.12
CA ALA A 158 -2.90 14.93 1.93
C ALA A 158 -2.92 13.83 0.84
N LEU A 159 -2.71 12.56 1.21
CA LEU A 159 -2.81 11.43 0.30
C LEU A 159 -4.20 11.31 -0.32
N LEU A 160 -5.25 11.40 0.51
CA LEU A 160 -6.64 11.33 0.08
C LEU A 160 -7.04 12.52 -0.79
N GLN A 161 -6.50 13.70 -0.53
CA GLN A 161 -6.75 14.87 -1.38
C GLN A 161 -6.06 14.72 -2.73
N HIS A 162 -4.78 14.33 -2.72
CA HIS A 162 -4.00 14.11 -3.94
C HIS A 162 -4.66 13.06 -4.85
N SER A 163 -5.20 11.98 -4.27
CA SER A 163 -5.90 10.97 -5.06
C SER A 163 -7.13 11.55 -5.77
N ARG A 164 -7.91 12.40 -5.08
CA ARG A 164 -9.10 13.04 -5.68
C ARG A 164 -8.73 14.01 -6.79
N ASP A 165 -7.64 14.74 -6.64
CA ASP A 165 -7.14 15.66 -7.66
C ASP A 165 -6.74 14.90 -8.94
N ASP A 166 -6.26 13.66 -8.78
CA ASP A 166 -5.97 12.72 -9.89
C ASP A 166 -7.20 11.93 -10.39
N GLY A 167 -8.39 12.18 -9.82
CA GLY A 167 -9.63 11.48 -10.18
C GLY A 167 -9.77 10.06 -9.59
N VAL A 168 -8.94 9.70 -8.61
CA VAL A 168 -8.97 8.40 -7.91
C VAL A 168 -9.62 8.55 -6.53
N ALA A 169 -10.68 7.75 -6.28
CA ALA A 169 -11.42 7.78 -5.02
C ALA A 169 -10.96 6.67 -4.06
N LEU A 170 -10.11 7.01 -3.10
CA LEU A 170 -9.66 6.05 -2.09
C LEU A 170 -10.70 5.87 -0.97
N THR A 171 -10.94 4.61 -0.61
CA THR A 171 -11.82 4.24 0.51
C THR A 171 -11.02 3.57 1.61
N LEU A 172 -11.14 4.04 2.86
CA LEU A 172 -10.61 3.35 4.02
C LEU A 172 -11.63 2.34 4.57
N VAL A 173 -11.13 1.18 5.01
CA VAL A 173 -11.95 0.12 5.63
C VAL A 173 -11.47 -0.29 7.01
N SER A 174 -10.26 0.12 7.40
CA SER A 174 -9.78 -0.05 8.77
C SER A 174 -8.68 0.96 9.10
N GLY A 175 -8.70 1.49 10.32
CA GLY A 175 -7.59 2.21 10.93
C GLY A 175 -7.20 1.59 12.28
N PHE A 176 -7.18 2.39 13.35
CA PHE A 176 -6.81 2.00 14.70
C PHE A 176 -7.69 0.87 15.27
N ARG A 177 -7.01 -0.18 15.73
CA ARG A 177 -7.58 -1.34 16.41
C ARG A 177 -6.89 -1.55 17.74
N ASP A 178 -7.62 -1.40 18.83
CA ASP A 178 -7.10 -1.74 20.16
C ASP A 178 -6.81 -3.25 20.28
N TYR A 179 -6.08 -3.61 21.34
CA TYR A 179 -5.64 -4.97 21.61
C TYR A 179 -6.81 -5.98 21.65
N GLU A 180 -7.88 -5.64 22.36
CA GLU A 180 -9.03 -6.54 22.53
C GLU A 180 -9.77 -6.77 21.22
N TYR A 181 -9.94 -5.72 20.41
CA TYR A 181 -10.54 -5.83 19.10
C TYR A 181 -9.67 -6.69 18.16
N GLN A 182 -8.35 -6.51 18.18
CA GLN A 182 -7.45 -7.37 17.42
C GLN A 182 -7.53 -8.84 17.86
N ALA A 183 -7.68 -9.11 19.17
CA ALA A 183 -7.88 -10.48 19.67
C ALA A 183 -9.17 -11.11 19.11
N GLN A 184 -10.24 -10.33 18.98
CA GLN A 184 -11.48 -10.78 18.37
C GLN A 184 -11.33 -11.04 16.86
N VAL A 185 -10.64 -10.15 16.14
CA VAL A 185 -10.35 -10.33 14.70
C VAL A 185 -9.55 -11.62 14.47
N HIS A 186 -8.48 -11.83 15.24
CA HIS A 186 -7.65 -13.01 15.12
C HIS A 186 -8.44 -14.29 15.43
N ARG A 187 -9.24 -14.31 16.51
CA ARG A 187 -10.10 -15.44 16.86
C ARG A 187 -11.09 -15.80 15.75
N ARG A 188 -11.69 -14.80 15.09
CA ARG A 188 -12.57 -15.02 13.94
C ARG A 188 -11.82 -15.59 12.74
N SER A 189 -10.57 -15.15 12.52
CA SER A 189 -9.71 -15.70 11.48
C SER A 189 -9.35 -17.17 11.76
N VAL A 190 -9.00 -17.52 13.00
CA VAL A 190 -8.71 -18.90 13.42
C VAL A 190 -9.94 -19.79 13.22
N ALA A 191 -11.13 -19.33 13.60
CA ALA A 191 -12.37 -20.09 13.42
C ALA A 191 -12.67 -20.40 11.94
N ARG A 192 -12.24 -19.54 11.01
CA ARG A 192 -12.46 -19.70 9.57
C ARG A 192 -11.35 -20.49 8.87
N ASN A 193 -10.11 -20.24 9.24
CA ASN A 193 -8.93 -20.63 8.46
C ASN A 193 -7.99 -21.60 9.20
N GLY A 194 -8.32 -21.95 10.45
CA GLY A 194 -7.41 -22.65 11.37
C GLY A 194 -6.24 -21.76 11.82
N GLN A 195 -5.49 -22.22 12.83
CA GLN A 195 -4.39 -21.44 13.43
C GLN A 195 -3.32 -21.06 12.38
N ALA A 196 -2.83 -22.06 11.63
CA ALA A 196 -1.78 -21.85 10.64
C ALA A 196 -2.21 -20.93 9.47
N GLY A 197 -3.49 -20.96 9.09
CA GLY A 197 -4.04 -20.04 8.08
C GLY A 197 -4.23 -18.63 8.62
N ALA A 198 -4.72 -18.50 9.85
CA ALA A 198 -4.90 -17.20 10.50
C ALA A 198 -3.57 -16.47 10.72
N ASP A 199 -2.54 -17.17 11.19
CA ASP A 199 -1.22 -16.58 11.45
C ASP A 199 -0.50 -16.07 10.17
N ARG A 200 -1.01 -16.36 8.96
CA ARG A 200 -0.47 -15.81 7.70
C ARG A 200 -1.02 -14.43 7.31
N TYR A 201 -2.24 -14.11 7.74
CA TYR A 201 -2.99 -12.91 7.30
C TYR A 201 -3.53 -12.07 8.45
N SER A 202 -3.49 -12.58 9.68
CA SER A 202 -4.09 -11.92 10.83
C SER A 202 -3.11 -11.96 11.98
N ALA A 203 -2.52 -10.80 12.24
CA ALA A 203 -1.67 -10.59 13.40
C ALA A 203 -2.40 -11.01 14.69
N ARG A 204 -1.68 -11.67 15.59
CA ARG A 204 -2.14 -11.88 16.97
C ARG A 204 -2.27 -10.52 17.68
N ALA A 205 -3.11 -10.45 18.70
CA ALA A 205 -3.22 -9.24 19.52
C ALA A 205 -1.84 -8.86 20.08
N GLY A 206 -1.51 -7.56 20.09
CA GLY A 206 -0.18 -7.05 20.42
C GLY A 206 0.85 -7.13 19.28
N HIS A 207 0.56 -7.81 18.16
CA HIS A 207 1.48 -7.89 17.00
C HIS A 207 0.90 -7.22 15.74
N SER A 208 -0.17 -6.44 15.89
CA SER A 208 -0.83 -5.73 14.79
C SER A 208 -0.38 -4.28 14.75
N GLU A 209 0.11 -3.82 13.60
CA GLU A 209 0.43 -2.41 13.39
C GLU A 209 -0.79 -1.49 13.55
N HIS A 210 -2.02 -1.99 13.37
CA HIS A 210 -3.22 -1.16 13.59
C HIS A 210 -3.35 -0.67 15.03
N GLN A 211 -2.72 -1.34 16.00
CA GLN A 211 -2.73 -0.88 17.39
C GLN A 211 -1.88 0.39 17.59
N THR A 212 -0.96 0.72 16.70
CA THR A 212 -0.22 1.99 16.75
C THR A 212 -1.02 3.16 16.17
N GLY A 213 -2.14 2.86 15.49
CA GLY A 213 -2.90 3.87 14.73
C GLY A 213 -2.13 4.43 13.53
N LEU A 214 -1.00 3.83 13.15
CA LEU A 214 -0.18 4.23 12.00
C LEU A 214 -0.41 3.33 10.78
N ALA A 215 -1.26 2.30 10.89
CA ALA A 215 -1.66 1.46 9.77
C ALA A 215 -3.10 1.72 9.35
N VAL A 216 -3.34 1.68 8.04
CA VAL A 216 -4.67 1.77 7.44
C VAL A 216 -4.83 0.71 6.36
N ASP A 217 -6.07 0.25 6.21
CA ASP A 217 -6.48 -0.64 5.13
C ASP A 217 -7.36 0.12 4.13
N PHE A 218 -7.03 0.02 2.85
CA PHE A 218 -7.81 0.57 1.75
C PHE A 218 -8.71 -0.48 1.06
N SER A 219 -9.68 0.01 0.31
CA SER A 219 -10.52 -0.81 -0.57
C SER A 219 -10.82 -0.08 -1.88
N SER A 220 -11.26 -0.83 -2.89
CA SER A 220 -11.77 -0.28 -4.13
C SER A 220 -13.03 0.54 -3.87
N ALA A 221 -13.27 1.58 -4.66
CA ALA A 221 -14.42 2.47 -4.49
C ALA A 221 -15.77 1.72 -4.56
N ASP A 222 -15.83 0.62 -5.31
CA ASP A 222 -17.02 -0.24 -5.43
C ASP A 222 -17.13 -1.34 -4.36
N GLY A 223 -16.15 -1.43 -3.47
CA GLY A 223 -16.06 -2.43 -2.39
C GLY A 223 -15.80 -3.87 -2.85
N ARG A 224 -15.73 -4.15 -4.16
CA ARG A 224 -15.59 -5.51 -4.71
C ARG A 224 -14.22 -6.14 -4.48
N ALA A 225 -13.21 -5.32 -4.15
CA ALA A 225 -11.86 -5.75 -3.84
C ALA A 225 -11.45 -5.47 -2.38
N THR A 226 -12.42 -5.38 -1.46
CA THR A 226 -12.15 -5.17 -0.03
C THR A 226 -11.29 -6.29 0.56
N LEU A 227 -10.16 -5.93 1.17
CA LEU A 227 -9.22 -6.85 1.84
C LEU A 227 -8.90 -8.08 0.96
N SER A 228 -8.67 -7.83 -0.34
CA SER A 228 -8.51 -8.85 -1.36
C SER A 228 -7.25 -8.63 -2.19
N PRO A 229 -6.53 -9.70 -2.61
CA PRO A 229 -5.42 -9.56 -3.57
C PRO A 229 -5.82 -8.92 -4.90
N ARG A 230 -7.13 -8.86 -5.20
CA ARG A 230 -7.65 -8.14 -6.37
C ARG A 230 -7.43 -6.63 -6.31
N PHE A 231 -7.29 -6.07 -5.10
CA PHE A 231 -7.08 -4.63 -4.89
C PHE A 231 -5.83 -4.13 -5.61
N ALA A 232 -4.76 -4.94 -5.67
CA ALA A 232 -3.53 -4.61 -6.39
C ALA A 232 -3.72 -4.31 -7.89
N ARG A 233 -4.87 -4.67 -8.47
CA ARG A 233 -5.18 -4.49 -9.90
C ARG A 233 -6.28 -3.47 -10.14
N THR A 234 -6.78 -2.80 -9.10
CA THR A 234 -7.72 -1.70 -9.27
C THR A 234 -6.95 -0.40 -9.48
N ASP A 235 -7.64 0.61 -10.01
CA ASP A 235 -7.03 1.93 -10.22
C ASP A 235 -6.53 2.53 -8.89
N GLU A 236 -7.26 2.31 -7.79
CA GLU A 236 -6.87 2.75 -6.45
C GLU A 236 -5.60 2.05 -5.95
N GLY A 237 -5.50 0.73 -6.10
CA GLY A 237 -4.34 -0.03 -5.65
C GLY A 237 -3.08 0.31 -6.45
N LEU A 238 -3.21 0.46 -7.77
CA LEU A 238 -2.11 0.90 -8.63
C LEU A 238 -1.67 2.33 -8.31
N TRP A 239 -2.62 3.24 -8.12
CA TRP A 239 -2.33 4.63 -7.76
C TRP A 239 -1.63 4.73 -6.41
N LEU A 240 -2.09 3.99 -5.39
CA LEU A 240 -1.45 3.96 -4.09
C LEU A 240 -0.01 3.41 -4.15
N ALA A 241 0.22 2.35 -4.92
CA ALA A 241 1.56 1.77 -5.06
C ALA A 241 2.58 2.78 -5.63
N GLU A 242 2.13 3.73 -6.44
CA GLU A 242 2.99 4.77 -7.03
C GLU A 242 3.11 6.02 -6.14
N HIS A 243 2.04 6.45 -5.48
CA HIS A 243 1.98 7.78 -4.84
C HIS A 243 2.10 7.75 -3.31
N ALA A 244 1.77 6.64 -2.64
CA ALA A 244 1.69 6.58 -1.18
C ALA A 244 3.02 6.95 -0.49
N GLY A 245 4.15 6.54 -1.08
CA GLY A 245 5.48 6.84 -0.55
C GLY A 245 5.77 8.34 -0.43
N GLY A 246 5.27 9.15 -1.36
CA GLY A 246 5.40 10.61 -1.35
C GLY A 246 4.66 11.30 -0.20
N HIS A 247 3.75 10.58 0.45
CA HIS A 247 2.97 11.00 1.63
C HIS A 247 3.38 10.23 2.89
N GLY A 248 4.53 9.53 2.88
CA GLY A 248 5.02 8.84 4.07
C GLY A 248 4.35 7.50 4.37
N TRP A 249 3.61 6.93 3.41
CA TRP A 249 2.93 5.65 3.53
C TRP A 249 3.66 4.55 2.76
N LEU A 250 3.97 3.45 3.44
CA LEU A 250 4.62 2.27 2.91
C LEU A 250 3.59 1.16 2.63
N LEU A 251 3.60 0.58 1.43
CA LEU A 251 2.91 -0.70 1.19
C LEU A 251 3.64 -1.79 1.98
N ARG A 252 3.03 -2.27 3.07
CA ARG A 252 3.76 -2.97 4.12
C ARG A 252 4.12 -4.42 3.81
N TYR A 253 3.22 -5.13 3.12
CA TYR A 253 3.32 -6.57 2.88
C TYR A 253 3.21 -6.88 1.39
N THR A 254 4.37 -7.03 0.73
CA THR A 254 4.46 -7.35 -0.69
C THR A 254 4.67 -8.85 -0.93
N GLU A 255 4.54 -9.29 -2.19
CA GLU A 255 4.85 -10.66 -2.57
C GLU A 255 6.33 -11.02 -2.39
N ALA A 256 7.24 -10.07 -2.63
CA ALA A 256 8.67 -10.28 -2.53
C ALA A 256 9.16 -10.42 -1.08
N ASP A 257 8.44 -9.82 -0.13
CA ASP A 257 8.96 -9.58 1.23
C ASP A 257 8.37 -10.53 2.28
N GLN A 258 7.61 -11.56 1.87
CA GLN A 258 6.90 -12.47 2.79
C GLN A 258 7.87 -13.20 3.75
N ALA A 259 9.05 -13.57 3.27
CA ALA A 259 10.06 -14.24 4.08
C ALA A 259 10.62 -13.33 5.20
N VAL A 260 10.68 -12.03 4.92
CA VAL A 260 11.20 -11.00 5.82
C VAL A 260 10.13 -10.55 6.81
N THR A 261 8.93 -10.20 6.32
CA THR A 261 7.84 -9.67 7.15
C THR A 261 7.07 -10.77 7.89
N GLY A 262 7.03 -11.97 7.32
CA GLY A 262 6.28 -13.11 7.86
C GLY A 262 4.79 -13.11 7.54
N TYR A 263 4.29 -12.15 6.77
CA TYR A 263 2.89 -12.05 6.36
C TYR A 263 2.73 -12.33 4.87
N ASN A 264 1.56 -12.84 4.49
CA ASN A 264 1.18 -12.96 3.09
C ASN A 264 0.96 -11.56 2.46
N PRO A 265 0.89 -11.45 1.12
CA PRO A 265 0.77 -10.14 0.48
C PRO A 265 -0.58 -9.50 0.77
N GLU A 266 -0.55 -8.23 1.18
CA GLU A 266 -1.72 -7.43 1.53
C GLU A 266 -1.64 -6.09 0.81
N PRO A 267 -2.03 -6.03 -0.48
CA PRO A 267 -1.92 -4.81 -1.29
C PRO A 267 -2.75 -3.63 -0.77
N TRP A 268 -3.61 -3.87 0.22
CA TRP A 268 -4.46 -2.87 0.86
C TRP A 268 -3.86 -2.27 2.13
N HIS A 269 -2.86 -2.90 2.76
CA HIS A 269 -2.33 -2.51 4.07
C HIS A 269 -1.16 -1.53 3.90
N PHE A 270 -1.37 -0.30 4.36
CA PHE A 270 -0.37 0.76 4.31
C PHE A 270 0.04 1.20 5.71
N ARG A 271 1.35 1.33 5.91
CA ARG A 271 1.99 1.71 7.16
C ARG A 271 2.61 3.10 7.02
N TRP A 272 2.16 4.06 7.83
CA TRP A 272 2.77 5.37 7.90
C TRP A 272 4.06 5.37 8.73
N VAL A 273 5.08 6.03 8.19
CA VAL A 273 6.40 6.22 8.81
C VAL A 273 6.98 7.62 8.57
N GLY A 274 6.23 8.48 7.89
CA GLY A 274 6.64 9.82 7.48
C GLY A 274 7.47 9.83 6.18
N VAL A 275 7.39 10.95 5.46
CA VAL A 275 8.02 11.14 4.13
C VAL A 275 9.53 10.98 4.16
N GLU A 276 10.17 11.36 5.27
CA GLU A 276 11.61 11.25 5.44
C GLU A 276 12.06 9.77 5.36
N LEU A 277 11.37 8.87 6.06
CA LEU A 277 11.73 7.45 6.05
C LEU A 277 11.38 6.78 4.71
N THR A 278 10.21 7.03 4.15
CA THR A 278 9.85 6.45 2.83
C THR A 278 10.83 6.89 1.74
N THR A 279 11.28 8.15 1.79
CA THR A 279 12.31 8.66 0.87
C THR A 279 13.64 7.95 1.06
N ALA A 280 14.10 7.78 2.30
CA ALA A 280 15.36 7.09 2.58
C ALA A 280 15.31 5.59 2.20
N MET A 281 14.18 4.92 2.42
CA MET A 281 13.94 3.54 2.00
C MET A 281 13.99 3.41 0.47
N ALA A 282 13.32 4.31 -0.25
CA ALA A 282 13.33 4.33 -1.71
C ALA A 282 14.74 4.57 -2.28
N GLN A 283 15.51 5.50 -1.70
CA GLN A 283 16.90 5.76 -2.10
C GLN A 283 17.83 4.57 -1.81
N ALA A 284 17.58 3.83 -0.73
CA ALA A 284 18.33 2.63 -0.39
C ALA A 284 17.91 1.39 -1.19
N GLY A 285 16.78 1.45 -1.92
CA GLY A 285 16.21 0.30 -2.61
C GLY A 285 15.72 -0.79 -1.66
N VAL A 286 15.29 -0.43 -0.45
CA VAL A 286 14.83 -1.35 0.59
C VAL A 286 13.33 -1.18 0.79
N ALA A 287 12.57 -2.28 0.72
CA ALA A 287 11.11 -2.26 0.77
C ALA A 287 10.54 -2.47 2.18
N THR A 288 11.30 -3.09 3.09
CA THR A 288 10.79 -3.47 4.43
C THR A 288 11.41 -2.64 5.55
N LEU A 289 10.63 -2.42 6.61
CA LEU A 289 11.15 -1.81 7.84
C LEU A 289 12.18 -2.72 8.53
N GLU A 290 11.95 -4.03 8.46
CA GLU A 290 12.84 -5.06 8.98
C GLU A 290 14.26 -4.94 8.40
N GLU A 291 14.39 -4.93 7.07
CA GLU A 291 15.70 -4.81 6.42
C GLU A 291 16.30 -3.43 6.60
N PHE A 292 15.48 -2.36 6.55
CA PHE A 292 15.98 -1.00 6.66
C PHE A 292 16.62 -0.73 8.02
N PHE A 293 15.99 -1.21 9.10
CA PHE A 293 16.48 -1.07 10.47
C PHE A 293 17.33 -2.25 10.97
N GLY A 294 17.42 -3.34 10.21
CA GLY A 294 18.15 -4.54 10.62
C GLY A 294 17.52 -5.25 11.82
N VAL A 295 16.19 -5.24 11.92
CA VAL A 295 15.43 -5.90 13.00
C VAL A 295 14.81 -7.20 12.51
N SER A 296 14.59 -8.15 13.42
CA SER A 296 14.04 -9.45 13.06
C SER A 296 12.57 -9.36 12.61
N GLY A 297 12.20 -10.23 11.68
CA GLY A 297 10.83 -10.51 11.30
C GLY A 297 10.63 -12.00 11.08
N GLY A 298 9.85 -12.37 10.08
CA GLY A 298 9.66 -13.76 9.65
C GLY A 298 8.41 -14.43 10.21
N ALA A 299 8.19 -15.68 9.80
CA ALA A 299 6.89 -16.34 9.92
C ALA A 299 6.49 -16.78 11.34
N GLN A 300 7.46 -16.86 12.26
CA GLN A 300 7.25 -17.35 13.63
C GLN A 300 7.00 -16.20 14.60
N TYR A 301 6.21 -16.47 15.64
CA TYR A 301 6.10 -15.58 16.79
C TYR A 301 7.23 -15.87 17.78
N ALA A 302 7.82 -14.81 18.35
CA ALA A 302 8.79 -14.92 19.44
C ALA A 302 8.14 -15.32 20.77
#